data_AF-A0A7C5Q5E2-F1
#
_entry.id   AF-A0A7C5Q5E2-F1
#
_cell.length_a   1.000
_cell.length_b   1.000
_cell.length_c   1.000
_cell.angle_alpha   90.00
_cell.angle_beta   90.00
_cell.angle_gamma   90.00
#
_symmetry.space_group_name_H-M   'P 1'
#
loop_
_entity.id
_entity.type
_entity.pdbx_description
1 polymer ?
#
loop_
_entity_poly.entity_id
_entity_poly.type
_entity_poly.pdbx_seq_one_letter_code
_entity_poly.pdbx_strand_id
1 'polypeptide(L)' 'PLHYEGYQHARWICLDYFSVVVHVFYPEARAFYQLEQLWSDALITEYASL' A
#
# COMPACT_ATOMS: atom_id res chain seq x y z
N PRO A 1 0.56 -1.39 14.25
CA PRO A 1 -0.02 -0.25 13.50
C PRO A 1 -0.73 0.66 14.49
N LEU A 2 -0.64 1.98 14.31
CA LEU A 2 -1.38 2.97 15.09
C LEU A 2 -2.85 3.02 14.65
N HIS A 3 -3.09 2.89 13.36
CA HIS A 3 -4.42 2.78 12.77
C HIS A 3 -4.41 1.77 11.61
N TYR A 4 -5.55 1.17 11.32
CA TYR A 4 -5.72 0.28 10.16
C TYR A 4 -7.13 0.33 9.61
N GLU A 5 -7.25 0.18 8.28
CA GLU A 5 -8.53 0.21 7.57
C GLU A 5 -8.61 -0.90 6.51
N GLY A 6 -9.84 -1.24 6.09
CA GLY A 6 -10.08 -2.14 4.96
C GLY A 6 -10.07 -3.65 5.28
N TYR A 7 -9.83 -4.04 6.55
CA TYR A 7 -9.75 -5.44 6.98
C TYR A 7 -11.00 -6.28 6.69
N GLN A 8 -12.19 -5.68 6.73
CA GLN A 8 -13.45 -6.42 6.56
C GLN A 8 -13.59 -7.07 5.18
N HIS A 9 -13.11 -6.41 4.12
CA HIS A 9 -13.18 -6.92 2.74
C HIS A 9 -11.82 -7.39 2.22
N ALA A 10 -10.72 -6.96 2.87
CA ALA A 10 -9.33 -7.35 2.60
C ALA A 10 -8.85 -7.17 1.14
N ARG A 11 -9.60 -6.48 0.27
CA ARG A 11 -9.16 -6.16 -1.11
C ARG A 11 -8.03 -5.13 -1.13
N TRP A 12 -8.10 -4.18 -0.21
CA TRP A 12 -7.07 -3.21 0.08
C TRP A 12 -7.06 -2.99 1.59
N ILE A 13 -5.91 -3.17 2.21
CA ILE A 13 -5.68 -2.86 3.61
C ILE A 13 -4.65 -1.72 3.67
N CYS A 14 -4.99 -0.69 4.44
CA CYS A 14 -4.07 0.40 4.75
C CYS A 14 -3.64 0.27 6.21
N LEU A 15 -2.33 0.27 6.46
CA LEU A 15 -1.74 0.22 7.79
C LEU A 15 -0.95 1.50 8.03
N ASP A 16 -1.33 2.24 9.07
CA ASP A 16 -0.66 3.48 9.45
C ASP A 16 0.27 3.25 10.64
N TYR A 17 1.53 3.64 10.50
CA TYR A 17 2.57 3.63 11.53
C TYR A 17 3.13 5.03 11.80
N PHE A 18 2.37 6.10 11.49
CA PHE A 18 2.71 7.52 11.61
C PHE A 18 3.82 7.97 10.64
N SER A 19 5.01 7.38 10.71
CA SER A 19 6.13 7.72 9.83
C SER A 19 6.10 6.93 8.51
N VAL A 20 5.36 5.82 8.47
CA VAL A 20 5.27 4.92 7.32
C VAL A 20 3.84 4.44 7.18
N VAL A 21 3.33 4.43 5.94
CA VAL A 21 2.04 3.85 5.59
C VAL A 21 2.26 2.66 4.67
N VAL A 22 1.71 1.51 5.03
CA VAL A 22 1.83 0.27 4.24
C VAL A 22 0.49 -0.03 3.58
N HIS A 23 0.52 -0.21 2.27
CA HIS A 23 -0.65 -0.59 1.48
C HIS A 23 -0.52 -2.05 1.03
N VAL A 24 -1.46 -2.89 1.45
CA VAL A 24 -1.53 -4.30 1.04
C VAL A 24 -2.72 -4.45 0.10
N PHE A 25 -2.46 -4.93 -1.12
CA PHE A 25 -3.45 -5.00 -2.18
C PHE A 25 -3.60 -6.41 -2.74
N TYR A 26 -4.82 -6.75 -3.16
CA TYR A 26 -5.01 -7.73 -4.23
C TYR A 26 -4.53 -7.16 -5.58
N PRO A 27 -4.03 -8.00 -6.51
CA PRO A 27 -3.48 -7.53 -7.78
C PRO A 27 -4.43 -6.64 -8.58
N GLU A 28 -5.72 -6.95 -8.62
CA GLU A 28 -6.73 -6.19 -9.36
C GLU A 28 -6.96 -4.81 -8.75
N ALA A 29 -6.96 -4.72 -7.42
CA ALA A 29 -7.10 -3.44 -6.72
C ALA A 29 -5.87 -2.56 -6.95
N ARG A 30 -4.66 -3.13 -6.87
CA ARG A 30 -3.42 -2.39 -7.15
C ARG A 30 -3.41 -1.82 -8.57
N ALA A 31 -3.79 -2.63 -9.56
CA ALA A 31 -3.86 -2.20 -10.96
C ALA A 31 -4.90 -1.11 -11.20
N PHE A 32 -5.99 -1.08 -10.42
CA PHE A 32 -7.03 -0.05 -10.50
C PHE A 32 -6.59 1.27 -9.84
N TYR A 33 -6.02 1.21 -8.64
CA TYR A 33 -5.66 2.41 -7.87
C TYR A 33 -4.35 3.07 -8.32
N GLN A 34 -3.41 2.30 -8.88
CA GLN A 34 -2.17 2.81 -9.49
C GLN A 34 -1.42 3.83 -8.61
N LEU A 35 -1.23 3.51 -7.32
CA LEU A 35 -0.56 4.44 -6.41
C LEU A 35 0.86 4.78 -6.87
N GLU A 36 1.52 3.90 -7.61
CA GLU A 36 2.81 4.14 -8.23
C GLU A 36 2.80 5.34 -9.19
N GLN A 37 1.67 5.60 -9.86
CA GLN A 37 1.53 6.76 -10.72
C GLN A 37 1.41 8.05 -9.89
N LEU A 38 0.65 7.99 -8.78
CA LEU A 38 0.49 9.11 -7.87
C LEU A 38 1.82 9.55 -7.25
N TRP A 39 2.67 8.58 -6.89
CA TRP A 39 3.98 8.80 -6.25
C TRP A 39 5.15 8.66 -7.24
N SER A 40 4.91 8.93 -8.52
CA SER A 40 5.88 8.68 -9.59
C SER A 40 7.17 9.53 -9.51
N ASP A 41 7.13 10.62 -8.75
CA ASP A 41 8.25 11.52 -8.47
C ASP A 41 9.04 11.16 -7.20
N ALA A 42 8.59 10.17 -6.43
CA ALA A 42 9.26 9.73 -5.21
C ALA A 42 10.46 8.81 -5.50
N LEU A 43 11.42 8.78 -4.57
CA LEU A 43 12.52 7.82 -4.62
C LEU A 43 12.01 6.39 -4.32
N ILE A 44 12.17 5.49 -5.29
CA ILE A 44 11.74 4.10 -5.17
C ILE A 44 12.88 3.26 -4.63
N THR A 45 12.61 2.50 -3.56
CA THR A 45 13.51 1.46 -3.03
C THR A 45 12.87 0.10 -3.24
N GLU A 46 13.55 -0.79 -3.95
CA GLU A 46 13.11 -2.18 -4.14
C GLU A 46 13.68 -3.08 -3.03
N TYR A 47 12.85 -3.96 -2.49
CA TYR A 47 13.24 -4.96 -1.51
C TYR A 47 13.13 -6.34 -2.14
N ALA A 48 14.18 -7.15 -2.04
CA ALA A 48 14.14 -8.53 -2.50
C ALA A 48 13.08 -9.33 -1.75
N SER A 49 12.44 -10.27 -2.43
CA SER A 49 11.56 -11.25 -1.79
C SER A 49 12.35 -12.04 -0.74
N LEU A 50 11.82 -12.08 0.49
CA LEU A 50 12.32 -12.91 1.59
C LEU A 50 12.24 -14.41 1.24
#